data_AF-A0A1M5W9Z8-F1
#
_entry.id   AF-A0A1M5W9Z8-F1
#
_cell.length_a   1.000
_cell.length_b   1.000
_cell.length_c   1.000
_cell.angle_alpha   90.00
_cell.angle_beta   90.00
_cell.angle_gamma   90.00
#
_symmetry.space_group_name_H-M   'P 1'
#
loop_
_entity.id
_entity.type
_entity.pdbx_description
1 polymer ?
#
loop_
_entity_poly.entity_id
_entity_poly.type
_entity_poly.pdbx_seq_one_letter_code
_entity_poly.pdbx_strand_id
1 'polypeptide(L)'
;MISSTDKILLELNVTAVQMHLDIWMQGDLEITINGVKPYKDEEIIDIPVFLKSLESDGNYFIFSCNCGLPECSGRTEGIQVFHDNNIIRWIDNFGNNIWYLDKTILKEDLKNIYEEVLIYKKYFAEKQIEYVGFGYHL
;
A
#
# COMPACT_ATOMS: atom_id res chain seq x y z
N MET A 1 -17.78 2.97 -22.59
CA MET A 1 -16.90 1.81 -22.36
C MET A 1 -15.52 2.35 -22.03
N ILE A 2 -15.05 2.15 -20.80
CA ILE A 2 -13.67 2.44 -20.42
C ILE A 2 -12.84 1.32 -21.04
N SER A 3 -11.97 1.64 -22.01
CA SER A 3 -11.31 0.61 -22.84
C SER A 3 -9.94 0.15 -22.31
N SER A 4 -9.50 0.62 -21.14
CA SER A 4 -8.27 0.15 -20.51
C SER A 4 -8.29 0.47 -19.02
N THR A 5 -7.99 -0.53 -18.19
CA THR A 5 -7.66 -0.34 -16.77
C THR A 5 -6.21 0.13 -16.64
N ASP A 6 -5.95 0.95 -15.64
CA ASP A 6 -4.59 1.31 -15.25
C ASP A 6 -3.89 0.10 -14.63
N LYS A 7 -2.59 -0.03 -14.90
CA LYS A 7 -1.78 -1.10 -14.34
C LYS A 7 -1.32 -0.69 -12.94
N ILE A 8 -1.95 -1.27 -11.92
CA ILE A 8 -1.47 -1.17 -10.55
C ILE A 8 -0.55 -2.36 -10.23
N LEU A 9 0.51 -2.09 -9.48
CA LEU A 9 1.41 -3.10 -8.93
C LEU A 9 1.59 -2.82 -7.44
N LEU A 10 1.46 -3.89 -6.65
CA LEU A 10 1.79 -3.91 -5.24
C LEU A 10 3.11 -4.67 -5.05
N GLU A 11 4.05 -4.10 -4.31
CA GLU A 11 5.35 -4.72 -4.03
C GLU A 11 5.63 -4.72 -2.53
N LEU A 12 6.13 -5.84 -2.00
CA LEU A 12 6.62 -5.92 -0.63
C LEU A 12 8.13 -5.66 -0.61
N ASN A 13 8.53 -4.51 -0.08
CA ASN A 13 9.93 -4.18 0.11
C ASN A 13 10.41 -4.63 1.48
N VAL A 14 11.29 -5.62 1.50
CA VAL A 14 11.86 -6.20 2.72
C VAL A 14 13.30 -5.73 2.91
N THR A 15 13.55 -4.97 3.98
CA THR A 15 14.84 -4.34 4.27
C THR A 15 15.45 -4.89 5.55
N ALA A 16 16.75 -5.22 5.53
CA ALA A 16 17.50 -5.51 6.74
C ALA A 16 17.93 -4.21 7.41
N VAL A 17 17.64 -4.07 8.69
CA VAL A 17 17.96 -2.87 9.46
C VAL A 17 18.82 -3.25 10.66
N GLN A 18 19.84 -2.43 10.91
CA GLN A 18 20.67 -2.54 12.09
C GLN A 18 20.75 -1.17 12.77
N MET A 19 20.45 -1.15 14.06
CA MET A 19 20.67 0.02 14.91
C MET A 19 21.44 -0.43 16.14
N HIS A 20 22.68 0.05 16.27
CA HIS A 20 23.62 -0.43 17.28
C HIS A 20 23.80 -1.97 17.25
N LEU A 21 23.34 -2.67 18.28
CA LEU A 21 23.40 -4.12 18.41
C LEU A 21 22.11 -4.82 17.97
N ASP A 22 21.05 -4.05 17.74
CA ASP A 22 19.75 -4.58 17.36
C ASP A 22 19.70 -4.78 15.84
N ILE A 23 19.24 -5.95 15.42
CA ILE A 23 19.08 -6.33 14.02
C ILE A 23 17.66 -6.84 13.83
N TRP A 24 16.98 -6.27 12.85
CA TRP A 24 15.64 -6.69 12.47
C TRP A 24 15.45 -6.61 10.96
N MET A 25 14.36 -7.17 10.49
CA MET A 25 13.88 -7.02 9.12
C MET A 25 12.59 -6.19 9.15
N GLN A 26 12.53 -5.19 8.30
CA GLN A 26 11.35 -4.37 8.07
C GLN A 26 10.73 -4.74 6.74
N GLY A 27 9.41 -4.59 6.62
CA GLY A 27 8.66 -4.79 5.39
C GLY A 27 7.71 -3.62 5.18
N ASP A 28 7.79 -3.00 4.01
CA ASP A 28 6.95 -1.88 3.60
C ASP A 28 6.20 -2.25 2.31
N LEU A 29 4.96 -1.78 2.17
CA LEU A 29 4.26 -1.88 0.90
C LEU A 29 4.70 -0.73 0.00
N GLU A 30 4.87 -1.00 -1.28
CA GLU A 30 4.92 0.03 -2.31
C GLU A 30 3.79 -0.16 -3.32
N ILE A 31 3.25 0.96 -3.79
CA ILE A 31 2.22 0.99 -4.83
C ILE A 31 2.75 1.81 -6.01
N THR A 32 2.67 1.22 -7.21
CA THR A 32 2.85 1.99 -8.44
C THR A 32 1.63 1.84 -9.33
N ILE A 33 1.24 2.93 -9.99
CA ILE A 33 0.16 2.94 -10.99
C ILE A 33 0.76 3.43 -12.30
N ASN A 34 0.65 2.61 -13.35
CA ASN A 34 1.31 2.80 -14.64
C ASN A 34 2.82 3.05 -14.51
N GLY A 35 3.46 2.41 -13.52
CA GLY A 35 4.89 2.52 -13.25
C GLY A 35 5.31 3.79 -12.48
N VAL A 36 4.37 4.56 -11.95
CA VAL A 36 4.64 5.79 -11.19
C VAL A 36 4.07 5.69 -9.79
N LYS A 37 4.79 6.17 -8.77
CA LYS A 37 4.29 6.28 -7.40
C LYS A 37 3.20 7.37 -7.34
N PRO A 38 1.98 7.07 -6.85
CA PRO A 38 0.91 8.06 -6.70
C PRO A 38 1.04 8.94 -5.43
N TYR A 39 2.18 8.85 -4.75
CA TYR A 39 2.52 9.57 -3.52
C TYR A 39 3.99 10.01 -3.54
N LYS A 40 4.36 10.97 -2.70
CA LYS A 40 5.72 11.49 -2.61
C LYS A 40 6.63 10.51 -1.86
N ASP A 41 7.94 10.61 -2.06
CA ASP A 41 8.91 9.70 -1.43
C ASP A 41 8.91 9.78 0.10
N GLU A 42 8.50 10.91 0.70
CA GLU A 42 8.39 11.08 2.15
C GLU A 42 7.04 10.63 2.72
N GLU A 43 6.11 10.19 1.85
CA GLU A 43 4.81 9.66 2.25
C GLU A 43 4.85 8.15 2.43
N ILE A 44 4.05 7.67 3.38
CA ILE A 44 3.81 6.26 3.65
C ILE A 44 2.40 5.86 3.21
N ILE A 45 2.19 4.56 3.02
CA ILE A 45 0.87 3.98 2.78
C ILE A 45 0.28 3.58 4.13
N ASP A 46 -0.88 4.14 4.47
CA ASP A 46 -1.70 3.63 5.57
C ASP A 46 -2.38 2.33 5.09
N ILE A 47 -1.77 1.19 5.44
CA ILE A 47 -2.20 -0.13 4.97
C ILE A 47 -3.65 -0.46 5.37
N PRO A 48 -4.09 -0.28 6.65
CA PRO A 48 -5.49 -0.47 7.01
C PRO A 48 -6.46 0.37 6.16
N VAL A 49 -6.13 1.63 5.92
CA VAL A 49 -6.97 2.53 5.11
C VAL A 49 -6.95 2.12 3.63
N PHE A 50 -5.79 1.73 3.10
CA PHE A 50 -5.65 1.18 1.76
C PHE A 50 -6.53 -0.05 1.57
N LEU A 51 -6.44 -1.05 2.44
CA LEU A 51 -7.24 -2.27 2.35
C LEU A 51 -8.73 -1.97 2.41
N LYS A 52 -9.15 -1.09 3.32
CA LYS A 52 -10.55 -0.65 3.42
C LYS A 52 -11.04 0.03 2.13
N SER A 53 -10.18 0.79 1.47
CA SER A 53 -10.49 1.44 0.19
C SER A 53 -10.71 0.46 -0.95
N LEU A 54 -10.26 -0.79 -0.84
CA LEU A 54 -10.50 -1.83 -1.85
C LEU A 54 -11.89 -2.48 -1.72
N GLU A 55 -12.55 -2.29 -0.57
CA GLU A 55 -13.78 -3.00 -0.21
C GLU A 55 -15.05 -2.15 -0.35
N SER A 56 -14.95 -0.83 -0.15
CA SER A 56 -16.13 0.03 -0.08
C SER A 56 -15.89 1.44 -0.59
N ASP A 57 -16.94 2.04 -1.16
CA ASP A 57 -16.94 3.41 -1.64
C ASP A 57 -16.66 4.36 -0.47
N GLY A 58 -15.99 5.48 -0.75
CA GLY A 58 -15.70 6.46 0.28
C GLY A 58 -14.57 7.43 -0.05
N ASN A 59 -14.10 8.12 0.96
CA ASN A 59 -12.96 9.02 0.89
C ASN A 59 -11.89 8.56 1.86
N TYR A 60 -10.68 8.30 1.36
CA TYR A 60 -9.63 7.60 2.10
C TYR A 60 -8.30 8.32 2.04
N PHE A 61 -7.71 8.59 3.21
CA PHE A 61 -6.33 9.08 3.30
C PHE A 61 -5.36 7.89 3.23
N ILE A 62 -5.25 7.30 2.04
CA ILE A 62 -4.41 6.12 1.77
C ILE A 62 -2.92 6.45 1.94
N PHE A 63 -2.53 7.67 1.57
CA PHE A 63 -1.17 8.17 1.67
C PHE A 63 -1.11 9.22 2.77
N SER A 64 -0.06 9.16 3.60
CA SER A 64 0.13 10.09 4.71
C SER A 64 1.61 10.41 4.92
N CYS A 65 1.92 11.46 5.68
CA CYS A 65 3.29 11.70 6.12
C CYS A 65 3.80 10.51 6.97
N ASN A 66 5.11 10.33 7.08
CA ASN A 66 5.72 9.31 7.93
C ASN A 66 5.29 9.33 9.41
N CYS A 67 4.72 10.43 9.90
CA CYS A 67 4.12 10.55 11.22
C CYS A 67 2.67 10.02 11.31
N GLY A 68 2.10 9.53 10.20
CA GLY A 68 0.72 9.06 10.08
C GLY A 68 -0.32 10.16 9.90
N LEU A 69 0.09 11.44 9.84
CA LEU A 69 -0.81 12.57 9.65
C LEU A 69 -0.76 13.04 8.19
N PRO A 70 -1.85 12.89 7.40
CA PRO A 70 -1.87 13.30 5.99
C PRO A 70 -1.64 14.80 5.77
N GLU A 71 -2.12 15.63 6.70
CA GLU A 71 -1.98 17.09 6.62
C GLU A 71 -0.51 17.54 6.62
N CYS A 72 0.38 16.79 7.28
CA CYS A 72 1.81 17.10 7.32
C CYS A 72 2.48 16.97 5.94
N SER A 73 1.95 16.15 5.03
CA SER A 73 2.44 16.05 3.64
C SER A 73 1.70 16.98 2.67
N GLY A 74 0.75 17.76 3.20
CA GLY A 74 -0.10 18.69 2.45
C GLY A 74 -1.38 18.06 1.90
N ARG A 75 -1.70 16.81 2.26
CA ARG A 75 -2.95 16.16 1.84
C ARG A 75 -4.11 16.62 2.72
N THR A 76 -4.89 17.55 2.20
CA THR A 76 -6.13 18.03 2.84
C THR A 76 -7.37 17.26 2.38
N GLU A 77 -7.25 16.45 1.33
CA GLU A 77 -8.30 15.61 0.79
C GLU A 77 -7.81 14.18 0.61
N GLY A 78 -8.70 13.22 0.84
CA GLY A 78 -8.45 11.81 0.58
C GLY A 78 -8.68 11.45 -0.88
N ILE A 79 -8.35 10.22 -1.23
CA ILE A 79 -8.71 9.61 -2.51
C ILE A 79 -10.19 9.24 -2.45
N GLN A 80 -10.96 9.76 -3.41
CA GLN A 80 -12.35 9.36 -3.58
C GLN A 80 -12.40 8.04 -4.33
N VAL A 81 -13.10 7.07 -3.76
CA VAL A 81 -13.14 5.70 -4.27
C VAL A 81 -14.56 5.32 -4.62
N PHE A 82 -14.72 4.77 -5.82
CA PHE A 82 -15.98 4.26 -6.33
C PHE A 82 -15.78 2.86 -6.91
N HIS A 83 -16.67 1.95 -6.57
CA HIS A 83 -16.64 0.58 -7.04
C HIS A 83 -17.73 0.34 -8.08
N ASP A 84 -17.33 -0.14 -9.25
CA ASP A 84 -18.25 -0.58 -10.30
C ASP A 84 -17.83 -1.97 -10.77
N ASN A 85 -18.60 -2.99 -10.38
CA ASN A 85 -18.29 -4.40 -10.65
C ASN A 85 -16.84 -4.75 -10.23
N ASN A 86 -16.00 -5.12 -11.20
CA ASN A 86 -14.60 -5.48 -11.01
C ASN A 86 -13.63 -4.29 -11.13
N ILE A 87 -14.13 -3.06 -11.31
CA ILE A 87 -13.32 -1.85 -11.40
C ILE A 87 -13.44 -1.04 -10.11
N ILE A 88 -12.31 -0.50 -9.67
CA ILE A 88 -12.25 0.55 -8.67
C ILE A 88 -11.81 1.83 -9.37
N ARG A 89 -12.60 2.89 -9.26
CA ARG A 89 -12.21 4.21 -9.71
C ARG A 89 -11.68 5.00 -8.52
N TRP A 90 -10.43 5.39 -8.58
CA TRP A 90 -9.78 6.30 -7.64
C TRP A 90 -9.68 7.70 -8.26
N ILE A 91 -10.09 8.71 -7.51
CA ILE A 91 -9.94 10.12 -7.89
C ILE A 91 -9.08 10.77 -6.82
N ASP A 92 -7.89 11.21 -7.22
CA ASP A 92 -6.97 11.96 -6.37
C ASP A 92 -6.97 13.43 -6.80
N ASN A 93 -7.68 14.26 -6.04
CA ASN A 93 -7.74 15.69 -6.27
C ASN A 93 -6.40 16.39 -5.99
N PHE A 94 -5.55 15.81 -5.13
CA PHE A 94 -4.25 16.37 -4.80
C PHE A 94 -3.27 16.27 -5.98
N GLY A 95 -3.21 15.09 -6.61
CA GLY A 95 -2.41 14.85 -7.81
C GLY A 95 -3.11 15.21 -9.14
N ASN A 96 -4.40 15.56 -9.10
CA ASN A 96 -5.27 15.72 -10.28
C ASN A 96 -5.28 14.48 -11.18
N ASN A 97 -5.41 13.29 -10.57
CA ASN A 97 -5.40 12.01 -11.26
C ASN A 97 -6.73 11.26 -11.10
N ILE A 98 -7.07 10.46 -12.11
CA ILE A 98 -8.16 9.49 -12.05
C ILE A 98 -7.60 8.16 -12.54
N TRP A 99 -7.75 7.12 -11.73
CA TRP A 99 -7.32 5.76 -12.07
C TRP A 99 -8.49 4.78 -12.04
N TYR A 100 -8.44 3.81 -12.93
CA TYR A 100 -9.40 2.71 -13.07
C TYR A 100 -8.67 1.39 -12.85
N LEU A 101 -8.80 0.84 -11.65
CA LEU A 101 -8.03 -0.29 -11.16
C LEU A 101 -8.85 -1.56 -11.24
N ASP A 102 -8.24 -2.67 -11.69
CA ASP A 102 -8.90 -3.98 -11.67
C ASP A 102 -8.82 -4.61 -10.27
N LYS A 103 -9.97 -4.89 -9.67
CA LYS A 103 -10.08 -5.54 -8.36
C LYS A 103 -9.48 -6.93 -8.32
N THR A 104 -9.55 -7.66 -9.43
CA THR A 104 -9.11 -9.05 -9.47
C THR A 104 -7.59 -9.13 -9.37
N ILE A 105 -6.91 -8.25 -10.12
CA ILE A 105 -5.45 -8.09 -10.06
C ILE A 105 -5.01 -7.69 -8.64
N LEU A 106 -5.65 -6.68 -8.05
CA LEU A 106 -5.31 -6.23 -6.69
C LEU A 106 -5.48 -7.31 -5.62
N LYS A 107 -6.52 -8.13 -5.73
CA LYS A 107 -6.76 -9.25 -4.80
C LYS A 107 -5.71 -10.35 -4.95
N GLU A 108 -5.29 -10.64 -6.18
CA GLU A 108 -4.24 -11.62 -6.45
C GLU A 108 -2.89 -11.14 -5.93
N ASP A 109 -2.50 -9.89 -6.23
CA ASP A 109 -1.26 -9.28 -5.74
C ASP A 109 -1.21 -9.26 -4.21
N LEU A 110 -2.29 -8.83 -3.55
CA LEU A 110 -2.38 -8.84 -2.08
C LEU A 110 -2.21 -10.24 -1.52
N LYS A 111 -2.86 -11.24 -2.12
CA LYS A 111 -2.75 -12.63 -1.68
C LYS A 111 -1.30 -13.11 -1.77
N ASN A 112 -0.61 -12.82 -2.87
CA ASN A 112 0.79 -13.18 -3.07
C ASN A 112 1.68 -12.51 -2.02
N ILE A 113 1.50 -11.21 -1.77
CA ILE A 113 2.20 -10.47 -0.72
C ILE A 113 1.98 -11.10 0.65
N TYR A 114 0.73 -11.47 0.99
CA TYR A 114 0.45 -12.13 2.27
C TYR A 114 1.20 -13.47 2.41
N GLU A 115 1.25 -14.27 1.35
CA GLU A 115 2.00 -15.53 1.35
C GLU A 115 3.51 -15.28 1.52
N GLU A 116 4.07 -14.27 0.85
CA GLU A 116 5.47 -13.87 1.00
C GLU A 116 5.78 -13.39 2.43
N VAL A 117 4.93 -12.55 3.03
CA VAL A 117 5.08 -12.10 4.42
C VAL A 117 5.15 -13.29 5.37
N LEU A 118 4.32 -14.32 5.18
CA LEU A 118 4.35 -15.52 6.03
C LEU A 118 5.67 -16.30 5.87
N ILE A 119 6.19 -16.41 4.64
CA ILE A 119 7.48 -17.04 4.36
C ILE A 119 8.61 -16.27 5.07
N TYR A 120 8.62 -14.95 4.95
CA TYR A 120 9.62 -14.09 5.58
C TYR A 120 9.56 -14.15 7.11
N LYS A 121 8.36 -14.02 7.71
CA LYS A 121 8.15 -14.16 9.15
C LYS A 121 8.70 -15.49 9.67
N LYS A 122 8.43 -16.60 8.97
CA LYS A 122 8.96 -17.92 9.32
C LYS A 122 10.48 -17.97 9.23
N TYR A 123 11.06 -17.52 8.11
CA TYR A 123 12.50 -17.54 7.89
C TYR A 123 13.25 -16.71 8.95
N PHE A 124 12.75 -15.52 9.29
CA PHE A 124 13.39 -14.65 10.29
C PHE A 124 13.27 -15.21 11.72
N ALA A 125 12.13 -15.82 12.06
CA ALA A 125 11.96 -16.50 13.33
C ALA A 125 12.97 -17.66 13.52
N GLU A 126 13.22 -18.45 12.47
CA GLU A 126 14.25 -19.52 12.49
C GLU A 126 15.66 -18.96 12.71
N LYS A 127 15.91 -17.73 12.26
CA LYS A 127 17.20 -17.03 12.41
C LYS A 127 17.30 -16.21 13.70
N GLN A 128 16.26 -16.19 14.52
CA GLN A 128 16.16 -15.32 15.72
C GLN A 128 16.35 -13.83 15.37
N ILE A 129 15.87 -13.42 14.18
CA ILE A 129 15.84 -12.03 13.73
C ILE A 129 14.41 -11.52 13.91
N GLU A 130 14.26 -10.35 14.53
CA GLU A 130 12.96 -9.73 14.71
C GLU A 130 12.42 -9.25 13.35
N TYR A 131 11.13 -9.44 13.10
CA TYR A 131 10.43 -8.85 11.96
C TYR A 131 9.41 -7.84 12.48
N VAL A 132 9.58 -6.58 12.12
CA VAL A 132 8.72 -5.46 12.53
C VAL A 132 7.85 -4.95 11.38
N GLY A 133 7.76 -5.69 10.28
CA GLY A 133 7.19 -5.22 9.02
C GLY A 133 5.73 -5.62 8.74
N PHE A 134 5.14 -4.86 7.81
CA PHE A 134 3.83 -4.98 7.16
C PHE A 134 2.59 -5.15 8.07
N GLY A 135 1.86 -4.03 8.26
CA GLY A 135 0.48 -4.01 8.78
C GLY A 135 0.32 -4.58 10.18
N TYR A 136 1.08 -4.06 11.15
CA TYR A 136 1.06 -4.50 12.56
C TYR A 136 -0.36 -4.87 13.03
N HIS A 137 -0.59 -6.18 13.24
CA HIS A 137 -1.85 -6.88 13.57
C HIS A 137 -2.68 -7.55 12.45
N LEU A 138 -2.11 -7.83 11.26
CA LEU A 138 -2.66 -8.84 10.33
C LEU A 138 -2.18 -10.26 10.68
#